data_AF-A0A4Y7KNX0-F1
#
_entry.id   AF-A0A4Y7KNX0-F1
#
_cell.length_a   1.000
_cell.length_b   1.000
_cell.length_c   1.000
_cell.angle_alpha   90.00
_cell.angle_beta   90.00
_cell.angle_gamma   90.00
#
_symmetry.space_group_name_H-M   'P 1'
#
loop_
_entity.id
_entity.type
_entity.pdbx_description
1 polymer ?
#
loop_
_entity_poly.entity_id
_entity_poly.type
_entity_poly.pdbx_seq_one_letter_code
_entity_poly.pdbx_strand_id
1 'polypeptide(L)'
;MTYGKETIVVLVTDILLFSIHTIVSDKINQLEQQRVSLEEREQNLKKADKDEFREQKKLSMYASVTNIIPNMDIGTKISGHIVEREKRTGNI
;
A
#
# COMPACT_ATOMS: atom_id res chain seq x y z
N MET A 1 -24.63 -58.38 16.72
CA MET A 1 -24.15 -57.23 17.53
C MET A 1 -23.42 -56.22 16.62
N THR A 2 -24.15 -55.57 15.71
CA THR A 2 -23.58 -54.69 14.66
C THR A 2 -23.83 -53.19 14.92
N TYR A 3 -24.85 -52.85 15.71
CA TYR A 3 -25.27 -51.47 15.99
C TYR A 3 -24.21 -50.58 16.66
N GLY A 4 -23.33 -51.14 17.50
CA GLY A 4 -22.32 -50.34 18.19
C GLY A 4 -21.22 -49.81 17.26
N LYS A 5 -20.91 -50.52 16.17
CA LYS A 5 -19.86 -50.12 15.24
C LYS A 5 -20.31 -48.97 14.34
N GLU A 6 -21.53 -49.02 13.84
CA GLU A 6 -22.11 -47.98 12.99
C GLU A 6 -22.23 -46.65 13.76
N THR A 7 -22.71 -46.69 15.00
CA THR A 7 -22.79 -45.49 15.85
C THR A 7 -21.42 -44.85 16.12
N ILE A 8 -20.38 -45.67 16.35
CA ILE A 8 -19.02 -45.16 16.56
C ILE A 8 -18.48 -44.50 15.28
N VAL A 9 -18.72 -45.10 14.11
CA VAL A 9 -18.26 -44.53 12.84
C VAL A 9 -18.90 -43.16 12.61
N VAL A 10 -20.22 -43.03 12.82
CA VAL A 10 -20.94 -41.75 12.66
C VAL A 10 -20.40 -40.67 13.61
N LEU A 11 -20.23 -41.00 14.89
CA LEU A 11 -19.69 -40.06 15.87
C LEU A 11 -18.26 -39.60 15.52
N VAL A 12 -17.41 -40.52 15.07
CA VAL A 12 -16.03 -40.18 14.67
C VAL A 12 -16.03 -39.30 13.43
N THR A 13 -16.88 -39.57 12.44
CA THR A 13 -16.98 -38.73 11.24
C THR A 13 -17.49 -37.32 11.57
N ASP A 14 -18.46 -37.18 12.46
CA ASP A 14 -19.00 -35.88 12.86
C ASP A 14 -17.96 -35.04 13.61
N ILE A 15 -17.19 -35.66 14.50
CA ILE A 15 -16.09 -35.00 15.22
C ILE A 15 -15.00 -34.54 14.25
N LEU A 16 -14.61 -35.40 13.30
CA LEU A 16 -13.62 -35.05 12.28
C LEU A 16 -14.12 -33.92 11.38
N LEU A 17 -15.38 -33.97 10.94
CA LEU A 17 -15.99 -32.94 10.12
C LEU A 17 -16.00 -31.59 10.84
N PHE A 18 -16.43 -31.56 12.11
CA PHE A 18 -16.43 -30.35 12.92
C PHE A 18 -15.03 -29.76 13.11
N SER A 19 -14.04 -30.63 13.35
CA SER A 19 -12.64 -30.22 13.53
C SER A 19 -12.08 -29.60 12.25
N ILE A 20 -12.30 -30.25 11.10
CA ILE A 20 -11.87 -29.74 9.80
C ILE A 20 -12.55 -28.41 9.48
N HIS A 21 -13.86 -28.32 9.71
CA HIS A 21 -14.63 -27.10 9.47
C HIS A 21 -14.05 -25.92 10.27
N THR A 22 -13.74 -26.14 11.55
CA THR A 22 -13.16 -25.11 12.42
C THR A 22 -11.79 -24.66 11.91
N ILE A 23 -10.89 -25.59 11.60
CA ILE A 23 -9.54 -25.28 11.09
C ILE A 23 -9.60 -24.51 9.77
N VAL A 24 -10.47 -24.93 8.85
CA VAL A 24 -10.64 -24.28 7.55
C VAL A 24 -11.23 -22.88 7.73
N SER A 25 -12.26 -22.73 8.57
CA SER A 25 -12.87 -21.43 8.88
C SER A 25 -11.85 -20.46 9.47
N ASP A 26 -11.06 -20.89 10.44
CA ASP A 26 -10.03 -20.06 11.05
C ASP A 26 -8.98 -19.64 10.03
N LYS A 27 -8.57 -20.56 9.14
CA LYS A 27 -7.61 -20.25 8.08
C LYS A 27 -8.18 -19.25 7.08
N ILE A 28 -9.45 -19.38 6.70
CA ILE A 28 -10.14 -18.43 5.84
C ILE A 28 -10.17 -17.04 6.50
N ASN A 29 -10.55 -16.97 7.78
CA ASN A 29 -10.61 -15.70 8.51
C ASN A 29 -9.24 -15.02 8.61
N GLN A 30 -8.17 -15.79 8.85
CA GLN A 30 -6.80 -15.26 8.85
C GLN A 30 -6.40 -14.69 7.49
N LEU A 31 -6.71 -15.41 6.41
CA LEU A 31 -6.42 -14.95 5.04
C LEU A 31 -7.23 -13.72 4.67
N GLU A 32 -8.49 -13.64 5.12
CA GLU A 32 -9.36 -12.47 4.94
C GLU A 32 -8.76 -11.23 5.60
N GLN A 33 -8.31 -11.36 6.85
CA GLN A 33 -7.65 -10.27 7.58
C GLN A 33 -6.35 -9.82 6.89
N GLN A 34 -5.55 -10.77 6.40
CA GLN A 34 -4.35 -10.46 5.62
C GLN A 34 -4.69 -9.71 4.33
N ARG A 35 -5.75 -10.12 3.61
CA ARG A 35 -6.18 -9.46 2.38
C ARG A 35 -6.59 -8.01 2.66
N VAL A 36 -7.41 -7.78 3.68
CA VAL A 36 -7.85 -6.43 4.08
C VAL A 36 -6.64 -5.54 4.41
N SER A 37 -5.68 -6.05 5.19
CA SER A 37 -4.46 -5.30 5.53
C SER A 37 -3.62 -4.94 4.30
N LEU A 38 -3.54 -5.84 3.31
CA LEU A 38 -2.84 -5.57 2.05
C LEU A 38 -3.55 -4.51 1.20
N GLU A 39 -4.88 -4.58 1.11
CA GLU A 39 -5.70 -3.59 0.40
C GLU A 39 -5.55 -2.19 1.01
N GLU A 40 -5.60 -2.07 2.34
CA GLU A 40 -5.34 -0.81 3.04
C GLU A 40 -3.93 -0.26 2.75
N ARG A 41 -2.92 -1.13 2.79
CA ARG A 41 -1.54 -0.75 2.46
C ARG A 41 -1.41 -0.26 1.01
N GLU A 42 -2.05 -0.94 0.07
CA GLU A 42 -2.04 -0.54 -1.35
C GLU A 42 -2.68 0.84 -1.55
N GLN A 43 -3.81 1.11 -0.88
CA GLN A 43 -4.46 2.42 -0.95
C GLN A 43 -3.58 3.53 -0.37
N ASN A 44 -2.91 3.27 0.75
CA ASN A 44 -2.00 4.22 1.36
C ASN A 44 -0.80 4.54 0.45
N LEU A 45 -0.23 3.54 -0.22
CA LEU A 45 0.84 3.74 -1.20
C LEU A 45 0.36 4.59 -2.40
N LYS A 46 -0.80 4.27 -2.98
CA LYS A 46 -1.38 5.07 -4.08
C LYS A 46 -1.60 6.53 -3.68
N LYS A 47 -2.00 6.77 -2.43
CA LYS A 47 -2.16 8.13 -1.90
C LYS A 47 -0.80 8.82 -1.76
N ALA A 48 0.20 8.15 -1.20
CA ALA A 48 1.56 8.68 -1.05
C ALA A 48 2.17 9.06 -2.40
N ASP A 49 2.09 8.19 -3.40
CA ASP A 49 2.58 8.44 -4.76
C ASP A 49 1.91 9.67 -5.39
N LYS A 50 0.59 9.79 -5.20
CA LYS A 50 -0.18 10.95 -5.70
C LYS A 50 0.24 12.24 -5.02
N ASP A 51 0.47 12.20 -3.71
CA ASP A 51 0.86 13.39 -2.94
C ASP A 51 2.30 13.79 -3.29
N GLU A 52 3.24 12.85 -3.43
CA GLU A 52 4.60 13.10 -3.92
C GLU A 52 4.58 13.74 -5.32
N PHE A 53 3.80 13.19 -6.25
CA PHE A 53 3.67 13.76 -7.59
C PHE A 53 3.13 15.20 -7.56
N ARG A 54 2.17 15.50 -6.67
CA ARG A 54 1.64 16.86 -6.50
C ARG A 54 2.70 17.82 -5.95
N GLU A 55 3.51 17.37 -5.00
CA GLU A 55 4.62 18.17 -4.46
C GLU A 55 5.68 18.45 -5.52
N GLN A 56 6.09 17.45 -6.29
CA GLN A 56 7.03 17.62 -7.41
C GLN A 56 6.49 18.61 -8.47
N LYS A 57 5.20 18.53 -8.81
CA LYS A 57 4.57 19.47 -9.74
C LYS A 57 4.55 20.89 -9.18
N LYS A 58 4.28 21.06 -7.88
CA LYS A 58 4.30 22.35 -7.20
C LYS A 58 5.70 22.97 -7.20
N LEU A 59 6.73 22.17 -6.92
CA LEU A 59 8.13 22.59 -6.99
C LEU A 59 8.53 23.00 -8.41
N SER A 60 8.14 22.20 -9.41
CA SER A 60 8.40 22.51 -10.83
C SER A 60 7.75 23.83 -11.25
N MET A 61 6.52 24.07 -10.80
CA MET A 61 5.83 25.35 -11.04
C MET A 61 6.59 26.51 -10.41
N TYR A 62 7.03 26.40 -9.15
CA TYR A 62 7.81 27.47 -8.50
C TYR A 62 9.13 27.74 -9.21
N ALA A 63 9.89 26.71 -9.56
CA ALA A 63 11.12 26.86 -10.32
C ALA A 63 10.88 27.51 -11.70
N SER A 64 9.72 27.26 -12.32
CA SER A 64 9.36 27.92 -13.59
C SER A 64 9.05 29.42 -13.48
N VAL A 65 8.78 29.93 -12.28
CA VAL A 65 8.52 31.36 -12.06
C VAL A 65 9.76 32.05 -11.51
N THR A 66 10.44 31.40 -10.56
CA THR A 66 11.56 32.00 -9.83
C THR A 66 12.91 31.69 -10.44
N ASN A 67 13.00 30.68 -11.31
CA ASN A 67 14.26 30.06 -11.74
C ASN A 67 15.12 29.61 -10.55
N ILE A 68 14.50 29.22 -9.43
CA ILE A 68 15.18 28.75 -8.22
C ILE A 68 14.69 27.34 -7.88
N ILE A 69 15.63 26.42 -7.65
CA ILE A 69 15.38 25.12 -7.03
C ILE A 69 15.78 25.23 -5.54
N PRO A 70 14.83 25.16 -4.60
CA PRO A 70 15.15 25.26 -3.17
C PRO A 70 15.88 24.02 -2.67
N ASN A 71 16.78 24.19 -1.70
CA ASN A 71 17.40 23.09 -0.97
C ASN A 71 16.52 22.72 0.24
N MET A 72 16.11 21.45 0.34
CA MET A 72 15.17 20.97 1.35
C MET A 72 15.86 20.38 2.60
N ASP A 73 17.19 20.19 2.57
CA ASP A 73 17.92 19.46 3.62
C ASP A 73 18.27 20.30 4.86
N ILE A 74 18.15 21.63 4.78
CA ILE A 74 18.67 22.55 5.81
C ILE A 74 17.53 23.31 6.48
N GLY A 75 16.98 22.73 7.56
CA GLY A 75 15.81 23.27 8.26
C GLY A 75 15.98 24.64 8.93
N THR A 76 17.20 25.18 9.01
CA THR A 76 17.50 26.47 9.67
C THR A 76 17.91 27.59 8.70
N LYS A 77 18.18 27.28 7.44
CA LYS A 77 18.67 28.25 6.45
C LYS A 77 17.98 28.07 5.12
N ILE A 78 17.28 29.11 4.68
CA ILE A 78 16.73 29.18 3.32
C ILE A 78 17.90 29.24 2.34
N SER A 79 17.97 28.25 1.44
CA SER A 79 19.00 28.16 0.40
C SER A 79 18.44 27.47 -0.83
N GLY A 80 19.12 27.61 -1.97
CA GLY A 80 18.70 27.03 -3.24
C GLY A 80 19.66 27.37 -4.38
N HIS A 81 19.46 26.72 -5.51
CA HIS A 81 20.23 26.93 -6.73
C HIS A 81 19.42 27.74 -7.75
N ILE A 82 20.03 28.77 -8.34
CA ILE A 82 19.43 29.54 -9.44
C ILE A 82 19.72 28.81 -10.74
N VAL A 83 18.67 28.40 -11.44
CA VAL A 83 18.74 27.71 -12.73
C VAL A 83 18.79 28.77 -13.84
N GLU A 84 19.93 28.89 -14.51
CA GLU A 84 20.02 29.73 -15.69
C GLU A 84 19.26 29.06 -16.84
N ARG A 85 18.21 29.72 -17.38
CA ARG A 85 17.59 29.22 -18.60
C ARG A 85 18.50 29.53 -19.78
N GLU A 86 18.74 28.53 -20.62
CA GLU A 86 19.20 28.80 -21.97
C GLU A 86 18.26 29.83 -22.60
N LYS A 87 18.81 31.00 -22.94
CA LYS A 87 18.09 31.98 -23.73
C LYS A 87 17.77 31.28 -25.04
N ARG A 88 16.49 31.11 -25.37
CA ARG A 88 16.09 30.85 -26.76
C ARG A 88 16.62 32.03 -27.56
N THR A 89 17.77 31.87 -28.20
CA THR A 89 18.20 32.74 -29.29
C THR A 89 17.17 32.52 -30.38
N GLY A 90 16.14 33.37 -30.39
CA GLY A 90 15.24 33.46 -31.52
C GLY A 90 16.07 33.88 -32.71
N ASN A 91 16.34 32.94 -33.62
CA ASN A 91 16.72 33.30 -34.97
C ASN A 91 15.45 33.93 -35.58
N ILE A 92 15.44 35.26 -35.60
CA ILE A 92 14.49 36.09 -36.38
C ILE A 92 15.06 36.19 -37.79
#